data_AF-A0A1H6EES7-F1
#
_entry.id   AF-A0A1H6EES7-F1
#
_cell.length_a   1.000
_cell.length_b   1.000
_cell.length_c   1.000
_cell.angle_alpha   90.00
_cell.angle_beta   90.00
_cell.angle_gamma   90.00
#
_symmetry.space_group_name_H-M   'P 1'
#
loop_
_entity.id
_entity.type
_entity.pdbx_description
1 polymer ?
#
loop_
_entity_poly.entity_id
_entity_poly.type
_entity_poly.pdbx_seq_one_letter_code
_entity_poly.pdbx_strand_id
1 'polypeptide(L)'
;MRVALVADPDLPTELAVRVARDLPGRLRERLGPSFDWQVRTYTAPLAAEEQVDISAMLTAVRPHLPETGWDIAVFLTDLPRRLGLDAVSAEVSSGDHVALLSLPALGTFHLAGRTLEAVVNVVGLLVLPPTGRDRVPAIGRRVEGDAEPDRTTPDRYVISGLRGRTRLLAGMVRANHPWRLFTSLSRALAGVFATAAFGMINDTAWQLSTALDTWRLSLIMVLSILALTAWIIVDHELWERPGGRVPKARAHLYNTATLITITLGVLCLYTVLFVVLTGVGALVLVPASLAETLNHRPGITDYLALAWFLTSSAMVGGAFGSGLEDDGTVRKAAYSQRQRDRLEYRSLHKRSCRY
;
A
#
# COMPACT_ATOMS: atom_id res chain seq x y z
N MET A 1 4.20 -23.72 24.98
CA MET A 1 4.96 -23.08 23.89
C MET A 1 4.71 -21.59 23.87
N ARG A 2 5.78 -20.81 23.77
CA ARG A 2 5.76 -19.35 23.69
C ARG A 2 6.04 -18.90 22.27
N VAL A 3 5.11 -18.15 21.68
CA VAL A 3 5.21 -17.60 20.33
C VAL A 3 5.37 -16.08 20.42
N ALA A 4 6.44 -15.57 19.83
CA ALA A 4 6.64 -14.13 19.65
C ALA A 4 6.15 -13.72 18.25
N LEU A 5 5.17 -12.82 18.18
CA LEU A 5 4.81 -12.12 16.95
C LEU A 5 5.54 -10.80 16.93
N VAL A 6 6.49 -10.63 16.02
CA VAL A 6 7.26 -9.39 15.90
C VAL A 6 6.88 -8.73 14.58
N ALA A 7 6.42 -7.49 14.62
CA ALA A 7 5.83 -6.84 13.46
C ALA A 7 6.47 -5.49 13.17
N ASP A 8 6.57 -5.15 11.88
CA ASP A 8 6.84 -3.78 11.44
C ASP A 8 5.76 -2.81 11.99
N PRO A 9 6.08 -1.54 12.24
CA PRO A 9 5.13 -0.55 12.75
C PRO A 9 3.89 -0.36 11.87
N ASP A 10 2.84 0.25 12.43
CA ASP A 10 1.53 0.52 11.82
C ASP A 10 0.70 -0.76 11.60
N LEU A 11 0.32 -1.03 10.35
CA LEU A 11 -0.60 -2.09 9.97
C LEU A 11 -0.14 -3.50 10.42
N PRO A 12 1.14 -3.91 10.27
CA PRO A 12 1.58 -5.21 10.72
C PRO A 12 1.45 -5.35 12.24
N THR A 13 1.75 -4.31 13.03
CA THR A 13 1.49 -4.29 14.47
C THR A 13 0.00 -4.40 14.80
N GLU A 14 -0.87 -3.65 14.14
CA GLU A 14 -2.33 -3.75 14.34
C GLU A 14 -2.83 -5.18 14.07
N LEU A 15 -2.33 -5.81 13.00
CA LEU A 15 -2.65 -7.18 12.65
C LEU A 15 -2.06 -8.17 13.66
N ALA A 16 -0.83 -7.99 14.12
CA ALA A 16 -0.20 -8.83 15.13
C ALA A 16 -1.03 -8.85 16.42
N VAL A 17 -1.43 -7.67 16.91
CA VAL A 17 -2.26 -7.52 18.11
C VAL A 17 -3.63 -8.18 17.93
N ARG A 18 -4.25 -8.05 16.76
CA ARG A 18 -5.52 -8.71 16.46
C ARG A 18 -5.38 -10.23 16.39
N VAL A 19 -4.40 -10.72 15.64
CA VAL A 19 -4.12 -12.15 15.45
C VAL A 19 -3.76 -12.82 16.77
N ALA A 20 -2.99 -12.15 17.64
CA ALA A 20 -2.57 -12.70 18.92
C ALA A 20 -3.73 -13.07 19.85
N ARG A 21 -4.91 -12.43 19.71
CA ARG A 21 -6.10 -12.73 20.51
C ARG A 21 -6.67 -14.11 20.18
N ASP A 22 -6.73 -14.44 18.90
CA ASP A 22 -7.38 -15.66 18.41
C ASP A 22 -6.38 -16.82 18.22
N LEU A 23 -5.08 -16.50 18.11
CA LEU A 23 -4.02 -17.45 17.79
C LEU A 23 -3.92 -18.63 18.77
N PRO A 24 -3.94 -18.46 20.11
CA PRO A 24 -3.83 -19.59 21.04
C PRO A 24 -4.95 -20.62 20.85
N GLY A 25 -6.19 -20.17 20.61
CA GLY A 25 -7.35 -21.04 20.36
C GLY A 25 -7.16 -21.83 19.08
N ARG A 26 -6.78 -21.16 17.99
CA ARG A 26 -6.56 -21.80 16.69
C ARG A 26 -5.40 -22.77 16.67
N LEU A 27 -4.32 -22.49 17.41
CA LEU A 27 -3.20 -23.40 17.55
C LEU A 27 -3.59 -24.65 18.35
N ARG A 28 -4.39 -24.50 19.41
CA ARG A 28 -4.91 -25.63 20.21
C ARG A 28 -5.84 -26.52 19.39
N GLU A 29 -6.73 -25.94 18.58
CA GLU A 29 -7.60 -26.68 17.66
C GLU A 29 -6.80 -27.52 16.66
N ARG A 30 -5.67 -26.98 16.16
CA ARG A 30 -4.91 -27.60 15.07
C ARG A 30 -3.81 -28.56 15.52
N LEU A 31 -3.09 -28.22 16.59
CA LEU A 31 -1.92 -28.95 17.09
C LEU A 31 -2.23 -29.75 18.36
N GLY A 32 -3.47 -29.68 18.85
CA GLY A 32 -3.93 -30.39 20.03
C GLY A 32 -3.66 -29.67 21.36
N PRO A 33 -4.16 -30.23 22.48
CA PRO A 33 -4.07 -29.63 23.80
C PRO A 33 -2.70 -29.81 24.49
N SER A 34 -1.75 -30.51 23.85
CA SER A 34 -0.45 -30.86 24.41
C SER A 34 0.46 -29.65 24.72
N PHE A 35 0.14 -28.48 24.17
CA PHE A 35 0.90 -27.25 24.38
C PHE A 35 0.01 -26.16 25.01
N ASP A 36 0.49 -25.56 26.10
CA ASP A 36 -0.05 -24.29 26.57
C ASP A 36 0.54 -23.14 25.74
N TRP A 37 -0.29 -22.50 24.92
CA TRP A 37 0.14 -21.48 23.96
C TRP A 37 0.11 -20.08 24.57
N GLN A 38 1.28 -19.48 24.72
CA GLN A 38 1.44 -18.10 25.16
C GLN A 38 1.92 -17.25 23.99
N VAL A 39 1.15 -16.23 23.60
CA VAL A 39 1.47 -15.36 22.47
C VAL A 39 1.80 -13.97 22.99
N ARG A 40 2.95 -13.43 22.59
CA ARG A 40 3.34 -12.04 22.86
C ARG A 40 3.60 -11.31 21.56
N THR A 41 3.21 -10.04 21.51
CA THR A 41 3.40 -9.17 20.35
C THR A 41 4.46 -8.12 20.62
N TYR A 42 5.34 -7.90 19.65
CA TYR A 42 6.39 -6.90 19.71
C TYR A 42 6.34 -6.06 18.44
N THR A 43 6.60 -4.76 18.57
CA THR A 43 6.77 -3.88 17.41
C THR A 43 8.25 -3.58 17.28
N ALA A 44 8.84 -3.96 16.14
CA ALA A 44 10.22 -3.69 15.85
C ALA A 44 10.41 -3.53 14.33
N PRO A 45 11.22 -2.57 13.88
CA PRO A 45 11.53 -2.44 12.46
C PRO A 45 12.40 -3.62 11.99
N LEU A 46 11.89 -4.42 11.05
CA LEU A 46 12.45 -5.74 10.76
C LEU A 46 13.63 -5.72 9.77
N ALA A 47 13.57 -5.02 8.64
CA ALA A 47 14.71 -4.87 7.73
C ALA A 47 14.57 -3.65 6.79
N ALA A 48 15.70 -3.13 6.29
CA ALA A 48 15.73 -2.05 5.30
C ALA A 48 15.67 -2.55 3.84
N GLU A 49 16.07 -3.80 3.58
CA GLU A 49 16.12 -4.36 2.22
C GLU A 49 15.13 -5.52 2.05
N GLU A 50 14.53 -5.60 0.86
CA GLU A 50 13.47 -6.56 0.52
C GLU A 50 13.92 -8.03 0.60
N GLN A 51 15.23 -8.31 0.49
CA GLN A 51 15.79 -9.66 0.39
C GLN A 51 16.74 -10.02 1.53
N VAL A 52 16.69 -9.30 2.67
CA VAL A 52 17.50 -9.70 3.84
C VAL A 52 17.07 -11.08 4.30
N ASP A 53 18.05 -11.93 4.54
CA ASP A 53 17.87 -13.27 5.09
C ASP A 53 17.20 -13.21 6.48
N ILE A 54 16.29 -14.13 6.76
CA ILE A 54 15.54 -14.18 8.01
C ILE A 54 16.48 -14.33 9.19
N SER A 55 17.54 -15.14 9.07
CA SER A 55 18.49 -15.36 10.16
C SER A 55 19.25 -14.07 10.49
N ALA A 56 19.65 -13.28 9.49
CA ALA A 56 20.25 -11.95 9.71
C ALA A 56 19.25 -10.97 10.36
N MET A 57 17.97 -11.06 9.98
CA MET A 57 16.90 -10.27 10.58
C MET A 57 16.69 -10.63 12.06
N LEU A 58 16.69 -11.93 12.37
CA LEU A 58 16.66 -12.43 13.73
C LEU A 58 17.85 -11.91 14.53
N THR A 59 19.08 -12.00 14.02
CA THR A 59 20.27 -11.47 14.71
C THR A 59 20.14 -9.98 15.02
N ALA A 60 19.54 -9.20 14.12
CA ALA A 60 19.36 -7.76 14.32
C ALA A 60 18.32 -7.44 15.41
N VAL A 61 17.23 -8.19 15.46
CA VAL A 61 16.09 -7.91 16.35
C VAL A 61 16.23 -8.61 17.72
N ARG A 62 16.91 -9.75 17.78
CA ARG A 62 17.08 -10.58 18.99
C ARG A 62 17.63 -9.83 20.21
N PRO A 63 18.66 -8.97 20.10
CA PRO A 63 19.16 -8.19 21.24
C PRO A 63 18.15 -7.20 21.83
N HIS A 64 17.10 -6.88 21.08
CA HIS A 64 16.10 -5.87 21.42
C HIS A 64 14.77 -6.49 21.86
N LEU A 65 14.64 -7.81 21.73
CA LEU A 65 13.53 -8.55 22.32
C LEU A 65 13.89 -8.82 23.79
N PRO A 66 12.96 -8.64 24.74
CA PRO A 66 13.21 -8.96 26.14
C PRO A 66 13.64 -10.44 26.24
N GLU A 67 14.65 -10.72 27.07
CA GLU A 67 15.32 -12.04 27.24
C GLU A 67 14.39 -13.23 27.58
N THR A 68 13.10 -12.99 27.71
CA THR A 68 12.08 -14.02 27.86
C THR A 68 12.12 -15.02 26.69
N GLY A 69 12.67 -16.21 26.97
CA GLY A 69 12.75 -17.36 26.07
C GLY A 69 11.42 -17.70 25.44
N TRP A 70 11.26 -17.23 24.20
CA TRP A 70 10.24 -17.66 23.25
C TRP A 70 10.76 -18.90 22.51
N ASP A 71 9.87 -19.82 22.18
CA ASP A 71 10.20 -21.06 21.48
C ASP A 71 10.16 -20.85 19.96
N ILE A 72 9.27 -19.96 19.49
CA ILE A 72 9.03 -19.66 18.08
C ILE A 72 8.89 -18.15 17.88
N ALA A 73 9.54 -17.60 16.85
CA ALA A 73 9.33 -16.22 16.41
C ALA A 73 8.70 -16.16 15.02
N VAL A 74 7.63 -15.37 14.88
CA VAL A 74 6.99 -15.09 13.59
C VAL A 74 7.05 -13.59 13.32
N PHE A 75 7.78 -13.24 12.28
CA PHE A 75 7.96 -11.89 11.80
C PHE A 75 6.85 -11.50 10.81
N LEU A 76 6.21 -10.35 11.01
CA LEU A 76 5.20 -9.80 10.09
C LEU A 76 5.74 -8.53 9.44
N THR A 77 5.94 -8.56 8.13
CA THR A 77 6.43 -7.40 7.38
C THR A 77 5.41 -6.88 6.37
N ASP A 78 5.36 -5.56 6.23
CA ASP A 78 4.66 -4.89 5.13
C ASP A 78 5.51 -4.83 3.85
N LEU A 79 6.78 -5.28 3.91
CA LEU A 79 7.64 -5.37 2.74
C LEU A 79 7.23 -6.56 1.86
N PRO A 80 7.11 -6.36 0.54
CA PRO A 80 6.89 -7.46 -0.38
C PRO A 80 8.09 -8.42 -0.35
N ARG A 81 7.89 -9.73 -0.42
CA ARG A 81 8.97 -10.73 -0.59
C ARG A 81 8.77 -11.46 -1.92
N ARG A 82 9.87 -11.81 -2.60
CA ARG A 82 9.83 -12.37 -3.96
C ARG A 82 10.93 -13.39 -4.23
N LEU A 83 10.59 -14.32 -5.12
CA LEU A 83 11.50 -15.22 -5.80
C LEU A 83 11.24 -15.09 -7.30
N GLY A 84 12.11 -14.37 -8.01
CA GLY A 84 11.86 -13.98 -9.40
C GLY A 84 10.61 -13.10 -9.54
N LEU A 85 9.62 -13.57 -10.30
CA LEU A 85 8.32 -12.89 -10.50
C LEU A 85 7.23 -13.35 -9.54
N ASP A 86 7.49 -14.38 -8.73
CA ASP A 86 6.47 -14.95 -7.86
C ASP A 86 6.54 -14.34 -6.46
N ALA A 87 5.36 -14.21 -5.84
CA ALA A 87 5.21 -13.62 -4.51
C ALA A 87 5.58 -14.66 -3.45
N VAL A 88 6.54 -14.33 -2.59
CA VAL A 88 6.88 -15.13 -1.42
C VAL A 88 6.00 -14.64 -0.28
N SER A 89 5.11 -15.50 0.23
CA SER A 89 4.22 -15.17 1.35
C SER A 89 4.80 -15.55 2.70
N ALA A 90 5.60 -16.61 2.75
CA ALA A 90 6.29 -17.01 3.95
C ALA A 90 7.70 -17.48 3.63
N GLU A 91 8.62 -17.24 4.54
CA GLU A 91 9.91 -17.90 4.60
C GLU A 91 10.06 -18.52 5.99
N VAL A 92 10.56 -19.75 6.08
CA VAL A 92 10.58 -20.54 7.32
C VAL A 92 11.97 -21.14 7.52
N SER A 93 12.62 -20.80 8.62
CA SER A 93 13.85 -21.43 9.09
C SER A 93 13.50 -22.37 10.25
N SER A 94 13.41 -23.67 9.95
CA SER A 94 13.15 -24.69 10.99
C SER A 94 14.30 -24.81 11.98
N GLY A 95 15.55 -24.57 11.55
CA GLY A 95 16.73 -24.61 12.41
C GLY A 95 16.75 -23.49 13.45
N ASP A 96 16.30 -22.30 13.07
CA ASP A 96 16.22 -21.15 13.99
C ASP A 96 14.88 -21.05 14.75
N HIS A 97 13.91 -21.93 14.45
CA HIS A 97 12.51 -21.83 14.91
C HIS A 97 11.86 -20.48 14.60
N VAL A 98 12.15 -19.93 13.42
CA VAL A 98 11.72 -18.60 13.00
C VAL A 98 11.05 -18.62 11.65
N ALA A 99 10.09 -17.73 11.45
CA ALA A 99 9.51 -17.48 10.15
C ALA A 99 9.21 -16.01 9.89
N LEU A 100 9.15 -15.66 8.60
CA LEU A 100 8.80 -14.33 8.11
C LEU A 100 7.59 -14.42 7.18
N LEU A 101 6.57 -13.62 7.47
CA LEU A 101 5.36 -13.47 6.66
C LEU A 101 5.35 -12.11 5.97
N SER A 102 5.22 -12.14 4.64
CA SER A 102 5.00 -10.93 3.83
C SER A 102 3.50 -10.67 3.67
N LEU A 103 2.99 -9.66 4.38
CA LEU A 103 1.58 -9.30 4.33
C LEU A 103 1.09 -8.91 2.92
N PRO A 104 1.88 -8.21 2.07
CA PRO A 104 1.46 -7.93 0.70
C PRO A 104 1.11 -9.19 -0.10
N ALA A 105 1.85 -10.28 0.09
CA ALA A 105 1.57 -11.56 -0.57
C ALA A 105 0.31 -12.25 -0.03
N LEU A 106 -0.17 -11.89 1.17
CA LEU A 106 -1.44 -12.35 1.73
C LEU A 106 -2.66 -11.60 1.16
N GLY A 107 -2.47 -10.60 0.30
CA GLY A 107 -3.54 -9.92 -0.42
C GLY A 107 -4.34 -8.93 0.41
N THR A 108 -5.46 -8.47 -0.14
CA THR A 108 -6.18 -7.29 0.38
C THR A 108 -7.46 -7.62 1.16
N PHE A 109 -8.18 -8.68 0.78
CA PHE A 109 -9.44 -9.06 1.42
C PHE A 109 -9.24 -10.00 2.60
N HIS A 110 -9.99 -9.79 3.69
CA HIS A 110 -9.94 -10.59 4.91
C HIS A 110 -8.53 -10.75 5.49
N LEU A 111 -7.72 -9.69 5.42
CA LEU A 111 -6.29 -9.75 5.74
C LEU A 111 -6.02 -10.26 7.16
N ALA A 112 -6.82 -9.85 8.16
CA ALA A 112 -6.67 -10.37 9.53
C ALA A 112 -6.86 -11.89 9.62
N GLY A 113 -7.93 -12.42 9.01
CA GLY A 113 -8.19 -13.86 8.99
C GLY A 113 -7.13 -14.64 8.21
N ARG A 114 -6.66 -14.10 7.06
CA ARG A 114 -5.59 -14.71 6.27
C ARG A 114 -4.23 -14.65 6.96
N THR A 115 -3.95 -13.60 7.73
CA THR A 115 -2.74 -13.48 8.54
C THR A 115 -2.79 -14.49 9.68
N LEU A 116 -3.92 -14.60 10.38
CA LEU A 116 -4.12 -15.63 11.41
C LEU A 116 -3.90 -17.04 10.85
N GLU A 117 -4.52 -17.35 9.70
CA GLU A 117 -4.34 -18.64 9.04
C GLU A 117 -2.88 -18.87 8.63
N ALA A 118 -2.20 -17.86 8.08
CA ALA A 118 -0.78 -17.94 7.72
C ALA A 118 0.12 -18.19 8.92
N VAL A 119 -0.09 -17.46 10.04
CA VAL A 119 0.66 -17.65 11.29
C VAL A 119 0.43 -19.06 11.85
N VAL A 120 -0.82 -19.53 11.90
CA VAL A 120 -1.14 -20.90 12.34
C VAL A 120 -0.46 -21.96 11.48
N ASN A 121 -0.44 -21.78 10.16
CA ASN A 121 0.23 -22.70 9.24
C ASN A 121 1.74 -22.73 9.49
N VAL A 122 2.37 -21.57 9.60
CA VAL A 122 3.82 -21.44 9.79
C VAL A 122 4.28 -21.96 11.15
N VAL A 123 3.56 -21.64 12.22
CA VAL A 123 3.83 -22.23 13.56
C VAL A 123 3.69 -23.75 13.50
N GLY A 124 2.66 -24.26 12.81
CA GLY A 124 2.51 -25.70 12.60
C GLY A 124 3.70 -26.35 11.92
N LEU A 125 4.28 -25.71 10.89
CA LEU A 125 5.48 -26.18 10.19
C LEU A 125 6.73 -26.19 11.07
N LEU A 126 6.85 -25.22 11.98
CA LEU A 126 7.98 -25.12 12.91
C LEU A 126 7.91 -26.12 14.06
N VAL A 127 6.71 -26.56 14.43
CA VAL A 127 6.48 -27.57 15.49
C VAL A 127 6.52 -28.99 14.93
N LEU A 128 5.92 -29.19 13.76
CA LEU A 128 5.82 -30.47 13.07
C LEU A 128 6.31 -30.26 11.62
N PRO A 129 7.60 -30.52 11.34
CA PRO A 129 8.14 -30.41 9.99
C PRO A 129 7.28 -31.21 9.00
N PRO A 130 6.96 -30.63 7.83
CA PRO A 130 6.05 -31.27 6.89
C PRO A 130 6.62 -32.59 6.36
N THR A 131 5.86 -33.67 6.49
CA THR A 131 6.09 -34.92 5.77
C THR A 131 5.40 -34.85 4.39
N GLY A 132 6.09 -34.27 3.40
CA GLY A 132 5.69 -34.36 1.99
C GLY A 132 4.53 -33.47 1.50
N ARG A 133 4.15 -32.41 2.22
CA ARG A 133 3.17 -31.41 1.72
C ARG A 133 3.85 -30.26 0.99
N ASP A 134 3.76 -30.26 -0.33
CA ASP A 134 4.27 -29.16 -1.18
C ASP A 134 3.40 -27.90 -1.15
N ARG A 135 2.13 -27.98 -0.73
CA ARG A 135 1.23 -26.82 -0.66
C ARG A 135 0.63 -26.66 0.73
N VAL A 136 0.71 -25.44 1.24
CA VAL A 136 0.14 -25.05 2.51
C VAL A 136 -0.91 -23.96 2.27
N PRO A 137 -2.15 -24.12 2.79
CA PRO A 137 -3.19 -23.10 2.68
C PRO A 137 -2.70 -21.73 3.16
N ALA A 138 -3.27 -20.67 2.59
CA ALA A 138 -2.91 -19.26 2.81
C ALA A 138 -1.47 -18.82 2.41
N ILE A 139 -0.46 -19.67 2.56
CA ILE A 139 0.97 -19.32 2.37
C ILE A 139 1.60 -19.87 1.08
N GLY A 140 0.97 -20.82 0.38
CA GLY A 140 1.36 -21.19 -0.99
C GLY A 140 2.16 -22.49 -1.11
N ARG A 141 2.90 -22.64 -2.22
CA ARG A 141 3.70 -23.82 -2.55
C ARG A 141 5.12 -23.69 -1.99
N ARG A 142 5.62 -24.72 -1.32
CA ARG A 142 7.01 -24.81 -0.86
C ARG A 142 7.96 -24.82 -2.06
N VAL A 143 9.02 -24.06 -1.95
CA VAL A 143 10.19 -24.07 -2.82
C VAL A 143 11.37 -24.17 -1.87
N GLU A 144 12.05 -25.30 -1.91
CA GLU A 144 13.28 -25.52 -1.14
C GLU A 144 14.32 -24.48 -1.55
N GLY A 145 15.01 -23.91 -0.57
CA GLY A 145 16.14 -23.05 -0.85
C GLY A 145 17.32 -23.89 -1.33
N ASP A 146 18.09 -23.38 -2.30
CA ASP A 146 19.32 -24.04 -2.72
C ASP A 146 20.23 -24.24 -1.50
N ALA A 147 20.54 -25.50 -1.17
CA ALA A 147 21.40 -25.84 -0.05
C ALA A 147 22.84 -25.47 -0.41
N GLU A 148 23.28 -24.27 -0.03
CA GLU A 148 24.71 -23.99 0.03
C GLU A 148 25.32 -24.74 1.23
N PRO A 149 26.49 -25.38 1.08
CA PRO A 149 27.04 -26.31 2.07
C PRO A 149 27.35 -25.70 3.46
N ASP A 150 27.26 -24.38 3.61
CA ASP A 150 27.55 -23.66 4.86
C ASP A 150 26.38 -22.79 5.35
N ARG A 151 25.20 -22.86 4.70
CA ARG A 151 24.02 -22.07 5.05
C ARG A 151 22.75 -22.90 4.95
N THR A 152 22.05 -23.08 6.08
CA THR A 152 20.66 -23.53 6.08
C THR A 152 19.79 -22.44 5.48
N THR A 153 19.50 -22.55 4.19
CA THR A 153 18.60 -21.65 3.47
C THR A 153 17.16 -21.88 3.94
N PRO A 154 16.40 -20.81 4.28
CA PRO A 154 15.03 -20.96 4.73
C PRO A 154 14.13 -21.49 3.61
N ASP A 155 13.16 -22.34 3.98
CA ASP A 155 12.11 -22.79 3.07
C ASP A 155 11.24 -21.62 2.65
N ARG A 156 11.03 -21.43 1.35
CA ARG A 156 10.21 -20.34 0.82
C ARG A 156 8.85 -20.86 0.37
N TYR A 157 7.79 -20.18 0.76
CA TYR A 157 6.43 -20.49 0.33
C TYR A 157 5.94 -19.42 -0.63
N VAL A 158 5.64 -19.87 -1.85
CA VAL A 158 5.43 -19.03 -3.02
C VAL A 158 4.00 -19.17 -3.53
N ILE A 159 3.35 -18.04 -3.82
CA ILE A 159 2.09 -18.00 -4.55
C ILE A 159 2.42 -17.71 -6.02
N SER A 160 2.39 -18.75 -6.85
CA SER A 160 2.77 -18.67 -8.26
C SER A 160 1.64 -18.19 -9.18
N GLY A 161 2.04 -17.67 -10.34
CA GLY A 161 1.15 -17.34 -11.44
C GLY A 161 0.43 -16.00 -11.31
N LEU A 162 -0.56 -15.77 -12.18
CA LEU A 162 -1.26 -14.48 -12.31
C LEU A 162 -1.92 -14.04 -10.99
N ARG A 163 -2.47 -14.99 -10.24
CA ARG A 163 -3.10 -14.75 -8.93
C ARG A 163 -2.10 -14.27 -7.88
N GLY A 164 -0.88 -14.80 -7.86
CA GLY A 164 0.16 -14.34 -6.92
C GLY A 164 0.63 -12.92 -7.24
N ARG A 165 0.82 -12.64 -8.54
CA ARG A 165 1.23 -11.32 -9.03
C ARG A 165 0.19 -10.25 -8.75
N THR A 166 -1.10 -10.50 -9.05
CA THR A 166 -2.16 -9.53 -8.78
C THR A 166 -2.40 -9.33 -7.28
N ARG A 167 -2.29 -10.40 -6.47
CA ARG A 167 -2.40 -10.32 -5.01
C ARG A 167 -1.27 -9.50 -4.40
N LEU A 168 -0.05 -9.72 -4.85
CA LEU A 168 1.13 -8.96 -4.44
C LEU A 168 1.00 -7.48 -4.83
N LEU A 169 0.62 -7.19 -6.08
CA LEU A 169 0.38 -5.82 -6.54
C LEU A 169 -0.72 -5.13 -5.72
N ALA A 170 -1.86 -5.79 -5.51
CA ALA A 170 -2.93 -5.23 -4.68
C ALA A 170 -2.48 -5.01 -3.23
N GLY A 171 -1.67 -5.91 -2.68
CA GLY A 171 -1.03 -5.77 -1.37
C GLY A 171 -0.08 -4.57 -1.30
N MET A 172 0.75 -4.38 -2.32
CA MET A 172 1.65 -3.22 -2.45
C MET A 172 0.87 -1.91 -2.57
N VAL A 173 -0.15 -1.85 -3.43
CA VAL A 173 -1.04 -0.68 -3.59
C VAL A 173 -1.66 -0.28 -2.27
N ARG A 174 -2.14 -1.25 -1.48
CA ARG A 174 -2.70 -1.01 -0.16
C ARG A 174 -1.64 -0.53 0.85
N ALA A 175 -0.45 -1.14 0.85
CA ALA A 175 0.65 -0.75 1.72
C ALA A 175 1.13 0.70 1.45
N ASN A 176 0.87 1.21 0.24
CA ASN A 176 1.11 2.60 -0.15
C ASN A 176 0.04 3.58 0.36
N HIS A 177 -0.97 3.15 1.14
CA HIS A 177 -2.01 4.00 1.77
C HIS A 177 -2.44 5.18 0.88
N PRO A 178 -3.11 4.93 -0.27
CA PRO A 178 -3.34 5.94 -1.31
C PRO A 178 -4.08 7.18 -0.81
N TRP A 179 -4.88 7.05 0.25
CA TRP A 179 -5.60 8.18 0.85
C TRP A 179 -4.70 9.19 1.57
N ARG A 180 -3.52 8.80 2.04
CA ARG A 180 -2.57 9.73 2.67
C ARG A 180 -1.98 10.72 1.66
N LEU A 181 -1.99 10.40 0.37
CA LEU A 181 -1.59 11.32 -0.70
C LEU A 181 -2.47 12.57 -0.70
N PHE A 182 -3.79 12.44 -0.47
CA PHE A 182 -4.70 13.58 -0.45
C PHE A 182 -4.49 14.49 0.77
N THR A 183 -4.10 13.92 1.91
CA THR A 183 -3.77 14.72 3.10
C THR A 183 -2.44 15.46 2.95
N SER A 184 -1.51 14.96 2.14
CA SER A 184 -0.23 15.62 1.89
C SER A 184 -0.27 16.66 0.76
N LEU A 185 -1.25 16.59 -0.15
CA LEU A 185 -1.40 17.47 -1.31
C LEU A 185 -2.36 18.64 -1.06
N SER A 186 -2.38 19.19 0.15
CA SER A 186 -3.37 20.21 0.55
C SER A 186 -3.32 21.46 -0.32
N ARG A 187 -2.15 21.87 -0.83
CA ARG A 187 -2.00 23.02 -1.74
C ARG A 187 -2.46 22.70 -3.16
N ALA A 188 -2.11 21.52 -3.68
CA ALA A 188 -2.65 21.05 -4.95
C ALA A 188 -4.19 21.03 -4.94
N LEU A 189 -4.79 20.47 -3.88
CA LEU A 189 -6.24 20.47 -3.68
C LEU A 189 -6.81 21.88 -3.60
N ALA A 190 -6.14 22.82 -2.91
CA ALA A 190 -6.56 24.22 -2.89
C ALA A 190 -6.57 24.83 -4.31
N GLY A 191 -5.59 24.52 -5.16
CA GLY A 191 -5.56 24.92 -6.57
C GLY A 191 -6.70 24.34 -7.40
N VAL A 192 -7.03 23.06 -7.19
CA VAL A 192 -8.21 22.40 -7.79
C VAL A 192 -9.49 23.13 -7.38
N PHE A 193 -9.71 23.34 -6.08
CA PHE A 193 -10.91 24.03 -5.58
C PHE A 193 -11.01 25.48 -6.07
N ALA A 194 -9.90 26.23 -6.09
CA ALA A 194 -9.87 27.59 -6.58
C ALA A 194 -10.23 27.67 -8.08
N THR A 195 -9.67 26.77 -8.89
CA THR A 195 -9.96 26.70 -10.33
C THR A 195 -11.42 26.32 -10.58
N ALA A 196 -11.95 25.37 -9.81
CA ALA A 196 -13.35 24.96 -9.92
C ALA A 196 -14.31 26.09 -9.51
N ALA A 197 -14.03 26.78 -8.39
CA ALA A 197 -14.84 27.90 -7.90
C ALA A 197 -14.83 29.07 -8.89
N PHE A 198 -13.66 29.40 -9.44
CA PHE A 198 -13.53 30.43 -10.47
C PHE A 198 -14.35 30.08 -11.72
N GLY A 199 -14.21 28.86 -12.23
CA GLY A 199 -14.99 28.41 -13.39
C GLY A 199 -16.49 28.37 -13.12
N MET A 200 -16.91 28.16 -11.86
CA MET A 200 -18.32 28.12 -11.51
C MET A 200 -19.03 29.47 -11.63
N ILE A 201 -18.31 30.58 -11.49
CA ILE A 201 -18.86 31.94 -11.55
C ILE A 201 -18.62 32.55 -12.94
N ASN A 202 -17.98 31.81 -13.85
CA ASN A 202 -17.55 32.32 -15.13
C ASN A 202 -18.47 31.86 -16.27
N ASP A 203 -19.15 32.82 -16.90
CA ASP A 203 -20.08 32.56 -18.01
C ASP A 203 -19.43 31.84 -19.21
N THR A 204 -18.13 32.09 -19.46
CA THR A 204 -17.39 31.41 -20.55
C THR A 204 -17.25 29.93 -20.25
N ALA A 205 -17.05 29.54 -18.99
CA ALA A 205 -17.01 28.13 -18.61
C ALA A 205 -18.37 27.46 -18.80
N TRP A 206 -19.47 28.17 -18.54
CA TRP A 206 -20.82 27.67 -18.76
C TRP A 206 -21.08 27.43 -20.24
N GLN A 207 -20.82 28.43 -21.08
CA GLN A 207 -20.99 28.32 -22.53
C GLN A 207 -20.11 27.24 -23.14
N LEU A 208 -18.84 27.15 -22.74
CA LEU A 208 -17.93 26.15 -23.29
C LEU A 208 -18.33 24.74 -22.87
N SER A 209 -18.85 24.56 -21.66
CA SER A 209 -19.27 23.24 -21.19
C SER A 209 -20.43 22.64 -21.99
N THR A 210 -21.38 23.47 -22.44
CA THR A 210 -22.55 23.04 -23.22
C THR A 210 -22.31 23.08 -24.73
N ALA A 211 -21.30 23.81 -25.19
CA ALA A 211 -20.86 23.79 -26.59
C ALA A 211 -20.04 22.54 -26.96
N LEU A 212 -19.49 21.81 -25.98
CA LEU A 212 -18.66 20.63 -26.20
C LEU A 212 -19.47 19.35 -26.22
N ASP A 213 -19.31 18.56 -27.28
CA ASP A 213 -19.90 17.21 -27.36
C ASP A 213 -19.35 16.28 -26.27
N THR A 214 -20.12 15.24 -25.92
CA THR A 214 -19.74 14.23 -24.91
C THR A 214 -18.37 13.60 -25.19
N TRP A 215 -18.00 13.39 -26.46
CA TRP A 215 -16.70 12.82 -26.80
C TRP A 215 -15.55 13.79 -26.48
N ARG A 216 -15.74 15.10 -26.71
CA ARG A 216 -14.75 16.14 -26.41
C ARG A 216 -14.58 16.26 -24.90
N LEU A 217 -15.67 16.26 -24.14
CA LEU A 217 -15.63 16.24 -22.66
C LEU A 217 -14.90 14.99 -22.14
N SER A 218 -15.16 13.83 -22.74
CA SER A 218 -14.46 12.59 -22.41
C SER A 218 -12.97 12.66 -22.72
N LEU A 219 -12.58 13.24 -23.86
CA LEU A 219 -11.18 13.46 -24.21
C LEU A 219 -10.50 14.37 -23.20
N ILE A 220 -11.11 15.51 -22.85
CA ILE A 220 -10.56 16.45 -21.87
C ILE A 220 -10.39 15.76 -20.51
N MET A 221 -11.38 15.00 -20.04
CA MET A 221 -11.27 14.22 -18.81
C MET A 221 -10.09 13.25 -18.83
N VAL A 222 -9.95 12.46 -19.91
CA VAL A 222 -8.85 11.50 -20.03
C VAL A 222 -7.51 12.23 -20.03
N LEU A 223 -7.38 13.32 -20.78
CA LEU A 223 -6.16 14.13 -20.81
C LEU A 223 -5.84 14.75 -19.45
N SER A 224 -6.84 15.25 -18.72
CA SER A 224 -6.65 15.80 -17.37
C SER A 224 -6.21 14.75 -16.36
N ILE A 225 -6.79 13.55 -16.39
CA ILE A 225 -6.39 12.42 -15.53
C ILE A 225 -4.96 12.00 -15.84
N LEU A 226 -4.61 11.86 -17.13
CA LEU A 226 -3.25 11.52 -17.55
C LEU A 226 -2.24 12.60 -17.17
N ALA A 227 -2.59 13.87 -17.36
CA ALA A 227 -1.75 15.01 -17.02
C ALA A 227 -1.46 15.07 -15.51
N LEU A 228 -2.50 14.97 -14.66
CA LEU A 228 -2.31 14.98 -13.21
C LEU A 228 -1.56 13.74 -12.71
N THR A 229 -1.84 12.56 -13.29
CA THR A 229 -1.10 11.33 -12.96
C THR A 229 0.38 11.46 -13.32
N ALA A 230 0.68 11.94 -14.53
CA ALA A 230 2.05 12.18 -14.98
C ALA A 230 2.75 13.25 -14.13
N TRP A 231 2.04 14.32 -13.79
CA TRP A 231 2.53 15.37 -12.90
C TRP A 231 2.97 14.79 -11.55
N ILE A 232 2.08 14.08 -10.85
CA ILE A 232 2.40 13.48 -9.54
C ILE A 232 3.61 12.54 -9.66
N ILE A 233 3.68 11.72 -10.71
CA ILE A 233 4.79 10.78 -10.90
C ILE A 233 6.14 11.50 -11.09
N VAL A 234 6.18 12.54 -11.93
CA VAL A 234 7.40 13.29 -12.27
C VAL A 234 7.85 14.15 -11.10
N ASP A 235 6.94 14.96 -10.58
CA ASP A 235 7.17 15.94 -9.51
C ASP A 235 7.68 15.26 -8.23
N HIS A 236 7.17 14.07 -7.93
CA HIS A 236 7.52 13.36 -6.69
C HIS A 236 8.66 12.35 -6.86
N GLU A 237 9.30 12.30 -8.04
CA GLU A 237 10.36 11.34 -8.38
C GLU A 237 9.99 9.88 -8.08
N LEU A 238 8.69 9.53 -8.20
CA LEU A 238 8.18 8.21 -7.82
C LEU A 238 8.58 7.10 -8.81
N TRP A 239 9.18 7.49 -9.93
CA TRP A 239 9.62 6.59 -10.96
C TRP A 239 10.99 5.99 -10.63
N GLU A 240 11.00 4.74 -10.21
CA GLU A 240 12.23 4.05 -9.85
C GLU A 240 12.98 3.66 -11.13
N ARG A 241 14.19 4.20 -11.30
CA ARG A 241 15.06 3.90 -12.43
C ARG A 241 15.93 2.67 -12.10
N PRO A 242 16.07 1.70 -13.02
CA PRO A 242 16.88 0.50 -12.76
C PRO A 242 18.36 0.86 -12.64
N GLY A 243 18.84 1.01 -11.39
CA GLY A 243 20.25 1.24 -11.07
C GLY A 243 20.90 -0.02 -10.49
N GLY A 244 21.88 -0.57 -11.21
CA GLY A 244 22.96 -1.49 -10.77
C GLY A 244 22.59 -2.79 -10.03
N ARG A 245 21.93 -2.70 -8.87
CA ARG A 245 21.63 -3.81 -7.93
C ARG A 245 20.18 -4.31 -7.98
N VAL A 246 19.31 -3.66 -8.75
CA VAL A 246 17.88 -3.99 -8.86
C VAL A 246 17.59 -4.54 -10.27
N PRO A 247 17.19 -5.82 -10.42
CA PRO A 247 16.86 -6.40 -11.72
C PRO A 247 15.74 -5.61 -12.43
N LYS A 248 15.81 -5.45 -13.76
CA LYS A 248 14.81 -4.68 -14.55
C LYS A 248 13.36 -5.06 -14.27
N ALA A 249 13.08 -6.35 -14.07
CA ALA A 249 11.75 -6.87 -13.74
C ALA A 249 11.20 -6.34 -12.40
N ARG A 250 12.07 -5.99 -11.45
CA ARG A 250 11.72 -5.43 -10.14
C ARG A 250 11.21 -4.00 -10.27
N ALA A 251 11.90 -3.16 -11.05
CA ALA A 251 11.49 -1.79 -11.32
C ALA A 251 10.13 -1.71 -12.04
N HIS A 252 9.87 -2.58 -13.02
CA HIS A 252 8.58 -2.59 -13.72
C HIS A 252 7.39 -2.86 -12.80
N LEU A 253 7.52 -3.81 -11.85
CA LEU A 253 6.43 -4.13 -10.94
C LEU A 253 6.12 -2.97 -9.98
N TYR A 254 7.17 -2.34 -9.44
CA TYR A 254 7.03 -1.16 -8.58
C TYR A 254 6.39 0.00 -9.34
N ASN A 255 6.91 0.34 -10.52
CA ASN A 255 6.36 1.41 -11.34
C ASN A 255 4.90 1.12 -11.74
N THR A 256 4.55 -0.16 -12.00
CA THR A 256 3.16 -0.57 -12.28
C THR A 256 2.27 -0.41 -11.04
N ALA A 257 2.72 -0.85 -9.86
CA ALA A 257 1.98 -0.68 -8.61
C ALA A 257 1.77 0.81 -8.29
N THR A 258 2.81 1.62 -8.43
CA THR A 258 2.78 3.08 -8.25
C THR A 258 1.80 3.72 -9.22
N LEU A 259 1.89 3.41 -10.52
CA LEU A 259 0.98 3.92 -11.54
C LEU A 259 -0.48 3.56 -11.23
N ILE A 260 -0.77 2.31 -10.89
CA ILE A 260 -2.12 1.86 -10.51
C ILE A 260 -2.62 2.61 -9.27
N THR A 261 -1.77 2.75 -8.26
CA THR A 261 -2.12 3.42 -6.99
C THR A 261 -2.48 4.88 -7.24
N ILE A 262 -1.62 5.61 -7.96
CA ILE A 262 -1.82 7.03 -8.26
C ILE A 262 -3.04 7.21 -9.15
N THR A 263 -3.18 6.41 -10.21
CA THR A 263 -4.34 6.50 -11.13
C THR A 263 -5.65 6.26 -10.39
N LEU A 264 -5.71 5.25 -9.52
CA LEU A 264 -6.90 4.99 -8.69
C LEU A 264 -7.20 6.15 -7.75
N GLY A 265 -6.16 6.75 -7.16
CA GLY A 265 -6.29 7.97 -6.36
C GLY A 265 -6.86 9.14 -7.17
N VAL A 266 -6.28 9.44 -8.32
CA VAL A 266 -6.71 10.51 -9.23
C VAL A 266 -8.16 10.29 -9.69
N LEU A 267 -8.55 9.05 -10.03
CA LEU A 267 -9.94 8.71 -10.38
C LEU A 267 -10.92 8.91 -9.23
N CYS A 268 -10.53 8.53 -8.01
CA CYS A 268 -11.33 8.76 -6.81
C CYS A 268 -11.54 10.27 -6.58
N LEU A 269 -10.46 11.05 -6.66
CA LEU A 269 -10.51 12.51 -6.53
C LEU A 269 -11.41 13.13 -7.60
N TYR A 270 -11.25 12.73 -8.87
CA TYR A 270 -12.08 13.19 -9.97
C TYR A 270 -13.56 12.91 -9.69
N THR A 271 -13.88 11.69 -9.25
CA THR A 271 -15.26 11.27 -8.95
C THR A 271 -15.88 12.10 -7.83
N VAL A 272 -15.15 12.29 -6.73
CA VAL A 272 -15.61 13.10 -5.60
C VAL A 272 -15.83 14.56 -6.03
N LEU A 273 -14.88 15.15 -6.75
CA LEU A 273 -14.98 16.52 -7.20
C LEU A 273 -16.15 16.72 -8.18
N PHE A 274 -16.35 15.78 -9.11
CA PHE A 274 -17.47 15.80 -10.04
C PHE A 274 -18.82 15.76 -9.31
N VAL A 275 -18.97 14.88 -8.31
CA VAL A 275 -20.19 14.80 -7.50
C VAL A 275 -20.43 16.09 -6.71
N VAL A 276 -19.38 16.63 -6.08
CA VAL A 276 -19.45 17.90 -5.34
C VAL A 276 -19.85 19.05 -6.27
N LEU A 277 -19.21 19.21 -7.42
CA LEU A 277 -19.51 20.29 -8.36
C LEU A 277 -20.89 20.17 -8.98
N THR A 278 -21.36 18.94 -9.23
CA THR A 278 -22.74 18.69 -9.66
C THR A 278 -23.74 19.15 -8.59
N GLY A 279 -23.50 18.79 -7.32
CA GLY A 279 -24.34 19.19 -6.20
C GLY A 279 -24.32 20.70 -5.94
N VAL A 280 -23.14 21.32 -5.96
CA VAL A 280 -22.97 22.78 -5.84
C VAL A 280 -23.65 23.49 -7.00
N GLY A 281 -23.54 22.99 -8.24
CA GLY A 281 -24.23 23.55 -9.38
C GLY A 281 -25.74 23.50 -9.26
N ALA A 282 -26.28 22.37 -8.82
CA ALA A 282 -27.71 22.25 -8.60
C ALA A 282 -28.24 23.18 -7.49
N LEU A 283 -27.41 23.49 -6.47
CA LEU A 283 -27.82 24.30 -5.32
C LEU A 283 -27.58 25.81 -5.51
N VAL A 284 -26.47 26.19 -6.14
CA VAL A 284 -25.98 27.58 -6.18
C VAL A 284 -26.37 28.28 -7.48
N LEU A 285 -26.40 27.58 -8.62
CA LEU A 285 -26.70 28.21 -9.90
C LEU A 285 -28.21 28.36 -10.09
N VAL A 286 -28.65 29.61 -10.17
CA VAL A 286 -30.05 29.95 -10.44
C VAL A 286 -30.38 29.55 -11.89
N PRO A 287 -31.43 28.76 -12.15
CA PRO A 287 -31.76 28.34 -13.52
C PRO A 287 -32.00 29.50 -14.48
N ALA A 288 -32.47 30.65 -13.98
CA ALA A 288 -32.70 31.84 -14.78
C ALA A 288 -31.41 32.46 -15.34
N SER A 289 -30.36 32.60 -14.51
CA SER A 289 -29.07 33.16 -14.96
C SER A 289 -28.36 32.23 -15.93
N LEU A 290 -28.46 30.92 -15.69
CA LEU A 290 -27.92 29.92 -16.61
C LEU A 290 -28.70 29.92 -17.94
N ALA A 291 -30.03 30.05 -17.91
CA ALA A 291 -30.84 30.14 -19.12
C ALA A 291 -30.52 31.38 -19.96
N GLU A 292 -30.33 32.53 -19.30
CA GLU A 292 -29.94 33.79 -19.96
C GLU A 292 -28.58 33.66 -20.66
N THR A 293 -27.62 33.02 -20.00
CA THR A 293 -26.28 32.82 -20.56
C THR A 293 -26.26 31.81 -21.71
N LEU A 294 -27.06 30.74 -21.60
CA LEU A 294 -27.09 29.62 -22.56
C LEU A 294 -28.10 29.81 -23.71
N ASN A 295 -29.01 30.79 -23.62
CA ASN A 295 -30.11 31.01 -24.57
C ASN A 295 -31.06 29.80 -24.75
N HIS A 296 -31.14 28.91 -23.77
CA HIS A 296 -32.13 27.84 -23.71
C HIS A 296 -32.48 27.50 -22.26
N ARG A 297 -33.57 26.76 -22.05
CA ARG A 297 -33.92 26.28 -20.71
C ARG A 297 -32.90 25.23 -20.26
N PRO A 298 -32.23 25.41 -19.11
CA PRO A 298 -31.23 24.45 -18.65
C PRO A 298 -31.89 23.17 -18.16
N GLY A 299 -31.36 22.04 -18.62
CA GLY A 299 -31.70 20.70 -18.18
C GLY A 299 -30.59 20.07 -17.32
N ILE A 300 -30.85 18.88 -16.78
CA ILE A 300 -29.89 18.14 -15.94
C ILE A 300 -28.57 17.91 -16.67
N THR A 301 -28.62 17.71 -17.99
CA THR A 301 -27.45 17.50 -18.83
C THR A 301 -26.49 18.69 -18.84
N ASP A 302 -26.99 19.92 -18.73
CA ASP A 302 -26.17 21.13 -18.75
C ASP A 302 -25.38 21.26 -17.45
N TYR A 303 -26.01 20.96 -16.31
CA TYR A 303 -25.33 20.91 -15.02
C TYR A 303 -24.28 19.79 -14.97
N LEU A 304 -24.57 18.61 -15.55
CA LEU A 304 -23.61 17.52 -15.64
C LEU A 304 -22.44 17.86 -16.58
N ALA A 305 -22.71 18.49 -17.72
CA ALA A 305 -21.68 18.93 -18.66
C ALA A 305 -20.78 20.00 -18.04
N LEU A 306 -21.36 20.97 -17.32
CA LEU A 306 -20.64 21.97 -16.56
C LEU A 306 -19.76 21.35 -15.48
N ALA A 307 -20.32 20.48 -14.64
CA ALA A 307 -19.56 19.79 -13.61
C ALA A 307 -18.42 18.95 -14.21
N TRP A 308 -18.65 18.26 -15.34
CA TRP A 308 -17.64 17.48 -16.03
C TRP A 308 -16.49 18.37 -16.54
N PHE A 309 -16.84 19.44 -17.23
CA PHE A 309 -15.89 20.41 -17.77
C PHE A 309 -15.05 21.07 -16.66
N LEU A 310 -15.71 21.55 -15.61
CA LEU A 310 -15.05 22.19 -14.47
C LEU A 310 -14.16 21.22 -13.70
N THR A 311 -14.61 19.98 -13.47
CA THR A 311 -13.78 18.94 -12.84
C THR A 311 -12.51 18.71 -13.65
N SER A 312 -12.65 18.55 -14.97
CA SER A 312 -11.49 18.30 -15.85
C SER A 312 -10.51 19.47 -15.88
N SER A 313 -11.02 20.70 -15.93
CA SER A 313 -10.21 21.92 -15.92
C SER A 313 -9.52 22.14 -14.57
N ALA A 314 -10.24 21.91 -13.47
CA ALA A 314 -9.74 22.03 -12.11
C ALA A 314 -8.61 21.04 -11.81
N MET A 315 -8.68 19.82 -12.34
CA MET A 315 -7.60 18.83 -12.20
C MET A 315 -6.30 19.30 -12.86
N VAL A 316 -6.38 20.04 -13.98
CA VAL A 316 -5.22 20.67 -14.61
C VAL A 316 -4.72 21.87 -13.78
N GLY A 317 -5.62 22.70 -13.25
CA GLY A 317 -5.28 23.80 -12.34
C GLY A 317 -4.61 23.33 -11.05
N GLY A 318 -5.01 22.16 -10.52
CA GLY A 318 -4.40 21.52 -9.36
C GLY A 318 -2.93 21.20 -9.56
N ALA A 319 -2.54 20.71 -10.75
CA ALA A 319 -1.15 20.41 -11.09
C ALA A 319 -0.28 21.68 -11.03
N PHE A 320 -0.79 22.82 -11.53
CA PHE A 320 -0.12 24.10 -11.39
C PHE A 320 -0.03 24.58 -9.92
N GLY A 321 -1.07 24.33 -9.12
CA GLY A 321 -1.08 24.66 -7.69
C GLY A 321 -0.08 23.87 -6.85
N SER A 322 0.23 22.62 -7.25
CA SER A 322 1.27 21.79 -6.61
C SER A 322 2.70 22.22 -6.91
N GLY A 323 2.97 23.02 -7.96
CA GLY A 323 4.32 23.54 -8.23
C GLY A 323 4.85 24.52 -7.17
N LEU A 324 4.01 24.87 -6.18
CA LEU A 324 4.35 25.68 -5.00
C LEU A 324 4.44 24.83 -3.72
N GLU A 325 4.40 23.49 -3.84
CA GLU A 325 4.55 22.55 -2.74
C GLU A 325 6.05 22.39 -2.41
N ASP A 326 6.39 22.35 -1.12
CA ASP A 326 7.78 22.11 -0.68
C ASP A 326 8.07 20.61 -0.83
N ASP A 327 9.00 20.26 -1.72
CA ASP A 327 9.42 18.89 -2.15
C ASP A 327 9.54 17.86 -1.01
N GLY A 328 9.77 18.34 0.21
CA GLY A 328 9.88 17.53 1.41
C GLY A 328 8.58 16.94 1.95
N THR A 329 7.39 17.43 1.60
CA THR A 329 6.13 17.05 2.32
C THR A 329 5.40 15.86 1.70
N VAL A 330 5.47 15.66 0.39
CA VAL A 330 4.74 14.58 -0.29
C VAL A 330 5.61 13.35 -0.54
N ARG A 331 6.95 13.52 -0.69
CA ARG A 331 7.91 12.40 -0.62
C ARG A 331 7.81 11.63 0.71
N LYS A 332 7.49 12.34 1.80
CA LYS A 332 7.17 11.73 3.12
C LYS A 332 5.95 10.81 3.08
N ALA A 333 4.95 11.09 2.25
CA ALA A 333 3.70 10.34 2.15
C ALA A 333 3.78 9.13 1.21
N ALA A 334 4.58 9.22 0.14
CA ALA A 334 4.73 8.13 -0.82
C ALA A 334 5.80 7.10 -0.41
N TYR A 335 6.99 7.52 0.04
CA TYR A 335 8.06 6.67 0.61
C TYR A 335 9.16 7.59 1.18
N SER A 336 9.25 7.77 2.52
CA SER A 336 10.52 8.03 3.25
C SER A 336 10.37 8.35 4.74
N GLN A 337 9.16 8.42 5.32
CA GLN A 337 9.02 8.59 6.78
C GLN A 337 9.47 7.30 7.51
N ARG A 338 9.12 6.13 6.98
CA ARG A 338 9.50 4.82 7.53
C ARG A 338 11.00 4.57 7.57
N GLN A 339 11.75 5.02 6.56
CA GLN A 339 13.21 4.87 6.52
C GLN A 339 13.90 5.82 7.52
N ARG A 340 13.32 7.01 7.75
CA ARG A 340 13.75 7.96 8.79
C ARG A 340 13.41 7.46 10.19
N ASP A 341 12.19 7.00 10.46
CA ASP A 341 11.82 6.41 11.75
C ASP A 341 12.68 5.18 12.07
N ARG A 342 13.07 4.39 11.05
CA ARG A 342 14.01 3.26 11.18
C ARG A 342 15.45 3.70 11.49
N LEU A 343 15.94 4.76 10.86
CA LEU A 343 17.25 5.35 11.17
C LEU A 343 17.25 6.08 12.51
N GLU A 344 16.13 6.74 12.85
CA GLU A 344 15.93 7.51 14.06
C GLU A 344 15.78 6.59 15.27
N TYR A 345 14.96 5.54 15.19
CA TYR A 345 14.91 4.46 16.18
C TYR A 345 16.30 3.84 16.39
N ARG A 346 17.03 3.53 15.30
CA ARG A 346 18.41 3.03 15.38
C ARG A 346 19.38 4.06 16.00
N SER A 347 19.14 5.36 15.83
CA SER A 347 20.00 6.44 16.33
C SER A 347 19.71 6.81 17.79
N LEU A 348 18.44 6.85 18.19
CA LEU A 348 17.98 7.12 19.56
C LEU A 348 18.44 6.00 20.50
N HIS A 349 18.37 4.74 20.05
CA HIS A 349 18.84 3.61 20.85
C HIS A 349 20.36 3.41 20.83
N LYS A 350 21.07 3.74 19.73
CA LYS A 350 22.55 3.79 19.75
C LYS A 350 23.10 4.80 20.76
N ARG A 351 22.35 5.87 21.07
CA ARG A 351 22.71 6.84 22.12
C ARG A 351 22.41 6.31 23.53
N SER A 352 21.38 5.49 23.70
CA SER A 352 21.02 4.89 25.00
C SER A 352 21.98 3.78 25.46
N CYS A 353 22.71 3.12 24.55
CA CYS A 353 23.76 2.14 24.89
C CYS A 353 25.15 2.76 25.10
N ARG A 354 25.27 4.10 25.15
CA ARG A 354 26.54 4.83 25.34
C ARG A 354 26.69 5.47 26.72
N TYR A 355 25.77 5.21 27.65
CA TYR A 355 25.84 5.66 29.03
C TYR A 355 25.79 4.49 29.99
#